data_AF-A0A533YEE1-F1
#
_entry.id   AF-A0A533YEE1-F1
#
_cell.length_a   1.000
_cell.length_b   1.000
_cell.length_c   1.000
_cell.angle_alpha   90.00
_cell.angle_beta   90.00
_cell.angle_gamma   90.00
#
_symmetry.space_group_name_H-M   'P 1'
#
loop_
_entity.id
_entity.type
_entity.pdbx_description
1 polymer ?
#
loop_
_entity_poly.entity_id
_entity_poly.type
_entity_poly.pdbx_seq_one_letter_code
_entity_poly.pdbx_strand_id
1 'polypeptide(L)'
;MGFGLGYSSIYLNLGDFIISGPGGPIPFGTYTAYETSDQYTLGVGINYWIKASGGITFKHIFSSLFPSGFIQGRRATNPTVDAYDYGLIFDVPFVEILSRLGQEPIKVSQYWSPIFDVRLGFAKNNLGNQTVTYLEGVSSDPLPRYARIGLGFNLGILYTSDKVEFQPVAFKWTTEANDILVRRYPPVIDSSTQAVLMDGYWEYQTGLGDINFFDEVILGHTNAQTVKKKGWELNFCGLLSLRGGRLDEDPNHGNRRFSTSGWGFRTSGITRWLGSENVLGFILNHVDIRYDHSDLTTDEENHPLSGTKFDSVQIIILN
;
A
#
# COMPACT_ATOMS: atom_id res chain seq x y z
N MET A 1 0.90 -23.91 10.07
CA MET A 1 -0.16 -23.23 9.30
C MET A 1 -0.78 -22.19 10.22
N GLY A 2 -1.06 -21.00 9.72
CA GLY A 2 -1.69 -19.92 10.48
C GLY A 2 -2.84 -19.32 9.70
N PHE A 3 -3.82 -18.79 10.43
CA PHE A 3 -4.96 -18.07 9.88
C PHE A 3 -4.99 -16.66 10.47
N GLY A 4 -5.37 -15.69 9.65
CA GLY A 4 -5.49 -14.30 10.05
C GLY A 4 -6.83 -13.72 9.62
N LEU A 5 -7.40 -12.88 10.48
CA LEU A 5 -8.58 -12.08 10.20
C LEU A 5 -8.22 -10.62 10.43
N GLY A 6 -8.70 -9.73 9.57
CA GLY A 6 -8.49 -8.29 9.70
C GLY A 6 -9.76 -7.52 9.38
N TYR A 7 -9.95 -6.41 10.07
CA TYR A 7 -10.92 -5.39 9.72
C TYR A 7 -10.19 -4.05 9.60
N SER A 8 -10.52 -3.28 8.55
CA SER A 8 -9.99 -1.94 8.33
C SER A 8 -11.12 -1.03 7.85
N SER A 9 -11.22 0.17 8.42
CA SER A 9 -12.12 1.21 7.94
C SER A 9 -11.29 2.41 7.51
N ILE A 10 -11.43 2.81 6.24
CA ILE A 10 -10.76 3.97 5.67
C ILE A 10 -11.79 5.09 5.55
N TYR A 11 -11.42 6.29 5.97
CA TYR A 11 -12.21 7.51 5.82
C TYR A 11 -11.37 8.58 5.14
N LEU A 12 -11.81 9.07 3.99
CA LEU A 12 -11.21 10.19 3.27
C LEU A 12 -12.14 11.39 3.38
N ASN A 13 -11.72 12.40 4.13
CA ASN A 13 -12.41 13.69 4.17
C ASN A 13 -11.85 14.59 3.07
N LEU A 14 -12.70 15.03 2.15
CA LEU A 14 -12.34 15.94 1.06
C LEU A 14 -12.62 17.41 1.41
N GLY A 15 -13.15 17.67 2.60
CA GLY A 15 -13.45 18.99 3.12
C GLY A 15 -14.90 19.41 2.93
N ASP A 16 -15.17 20.65 3.36
CA ASP A 16 -16.46 21.29 3.23
C ASP A 16 -16.51 22.15 1.97
N PHE A 17 -17.55 21.95 1.18
CA PHE A 17 -17.81 22.68 -0.05
C PHE A 17 -18.96 23.65 0.16
N ILE A 18 -18.79 24.87 -0.35
CA ILE A 18 -19.82 25.91 -0.30
C ILE A 18 -20.67 25.84 -1.57
N ILE A 19 -21.97 25.73 -1.39
CA ILE A 19 -22.93 25.81 -2.49
C ILE A 19 -23.28 27.29 -2.67
N SER A 20 -22.96 27.86 -3.83
CA SER A 20 -23.29 29.24 -4.19
C SER A 20 -24.23 29.29 -5.40
N GLY A 21 -24.97 30.39 -5.51
CA GLY A 21 -25.88 30.61 -6.63
C GLY A 21 -25.19 31.14 -7.89
N PRO A 22 -25.88 31.07 -9.05
CA PRO A 22 -25.34 31.62 -10.31
C PRO A 22 -25.05 33.13 -10.26
N GLY A 23 -25.66 33.86 -9.33
CA GLY A 23 -25.66 35.34 -9.28
C GLY A 23 -24.70 35.97 -8.27
N GLY A 24 -23.86 35.20 -7.56
CA GLY A 24 -22.89 35.79 -6.62
C GLY A 24 -22.40 34.84 -5.53
N PRO A 25 -21.43 35.26 -4.71
CA PRO A 25 -20.74 34.40 -3.74
C PRO A 25 -21.56 34.09 -2.49
N ILE A 26 -22.85 34.44 -2.44
CA ILE A 26 -23.70 34.23 -1.26
C ILE A 26 -23.91 32.71 -1.09
N PRO A 27 -23.48 32.12 0.04
CA PRO A 27 -23.68 30.70 0.31
C PRO A 27 -25.16 30.37 0.48
N PHE A 28 -25.65 29.37 -0.23
CA PHE A 28 -26.95 28.74 0.02
C PHE A 28 -26.87 27.60 1.03
N GLY A 29 -25.68 27.04 1.22
CA GLY A 29 -25.43 25.97 2.17
C GLY A 29 -24.02 25.42 2.03
N THR A 30 -23.69 24.45 2.86
CA THR A 30 -22.45 23.70 2.80
C THR A 30 -22.75 22.21 2.75
N TYR A 31 -21.84 21.42 2.17
CA TYR A 31 -21.85 19.98 2.29
C TYR A 31 -20.43 19.47 2.48
N THR A 32 -20.28 18.43 3.30
CA THR A 32 -18.98 17.76 3.50
C THR A 32 -18.86 16.63 2.50
N ALA A 33 -17.81 16.66 1.68
CA ALA A 33 -17.51 15.57 0.77
C ALA A 33 -16.60 14.56 1.45
N TYR A 34 -16.94 13.27 1.35
CA TYR A 34 -16.14 12.21 1.95
C TYR A 34 -16.33 10.89 1.22
N GLU A 35 -15.37 9.99 1.42
CA GLU A 35 -15.44 8.60 0.97
C GLU A 35 -15.07 7.67 2.12
N THR A 36 -15.71 6.51 2.17
CA THR A 36 -15.41 5.46 3.16
C THR A 36 -15.16 4.13 2.48
N SER A 37 -14.34 3.29 3.13
CA SER A 37 -14.15 1.91 2.72
C SER A 37 -14.00 1.01 3.93
N ASP A 38 -15.00 0.17 4.17
CA ASP A 38 -14.95 -0.90 5.16
C ASP A 38 -14.42 -2.18 4.53
N GLN A 39 -13.45 -2.81 5.17
CA GLN A 39 -12.69 -3.90 4.59
C GLN A 39 -12.55 -5.06 5.57
N TYR A 40 -12.84 -6.27 5.09
CA TYR A 40 -12.70 -7.51 5.84
C TYR A 40 -11.70 -8.41 5.14
N THR A 41 -10.62 -8.78 5.82
CA THR A 41 -9.53 -9.58 5.27
C THR A 41 -9.50 -10.96 5.91
N LEU A 42 -9.38 -11.99 5.08
CA LEU A 42 -9.10 -13.36 5.46
C LEU A 42 -7.72 -13.74 4.91
N GLY A 43 -6.86 -14.32 5.74
CA GLY A 43 -5.52 -14.73 5.35
C GLY A 43 -5.17 -16.14 5.82
N VAL A 44 -4.36 -16.83 5.03
CA VAL A 44 -3.77 -18.12 5.38
C VAL A 44 -2.27 -18.07 5.12
N GLY A 45 -1.50 -18.66 6.03
CA GLY A 45 -0.05 -18.75 5.94
C GLY A 45 0.44 -20.17 6.20
N ILE A 46 1.41 -20.61 5.42
CA ILE A 46 2.16 -21.83 5.63
C ILE A 46 3.63 -21.50 5.81
N ASN A 47 4.28 -22.20 6.74
CA ASN A 47 5.71 -22.12 6.96
C ASN A 47 6.26 -23.54 6.92
N TYR A 48 7.07 -23.83 5.92
CA TYR A 48 7.79 -25.10 5.83
C TYR A 48 9.24 -24.85 5.44
N TRP A 49 9.58 -24.88 4.15
CA TRP A 49 10.87 -24.40 3.62
C TRP A 49 10.81 -22.94 3.19
N ILE A 50 9.68 -22.58 2.60
CA ILE A 50 9.33 -21.23 2.18
C ILE A 50 8.15 -20.82 3.04
N LYS A 51 8.12 -19.55 3.46
CA LYS A 51 6.98 -18.96 4.12
C LYS A 51 6.09 -18.38 3.04
N ALA A 52 4.93 -18.99 2.82
CA ALA A 52 3.98 -18.54 1.81
C ALA A 52 2.69 -18.12 2.50
N SER A 53 2.15 -16.97 2.13
CA SER A 53 0.86 -16.51 2.60
C SER A 53 0.00 -15.99 1.45
N GLY A 54 -1.30 -16.13 1.62
CA GLY A 54 -2.29 -15.59 0.71
C GLY A 54 -3.44 -15.01 1.48
N GLY A 55 -4.10 -14.00 0.91
CA GLY A 55 -5.26 -13.40 1.52
C GLY A 55 -6.23 -12.85 0.50
N ILE A 56 -7.50 -12.76 0.91
CA ILE A 56 -8.58 -12.09 0.21
C ILE A 56 -9.14 -11.00 1.11
N THR A 57 -9.42 -9.83 0.54
CA THR A 57 -10.07 -8.73 1.25
C THR A 57 -11.35 -8.36 0.55
N PHE A 58 -12.47 -8.33 1.27
CA PHE A 58 -13.75 -7.83 0.77
C PHE A 58 -13.88 -6.37 1.18
N LYS A 59 -14.36 -5.52 0.28
CA LYS A 59 -14.48 -4.09 0.48
C LYS A 59 -15.89 -3.62 0.18
N HIS A 60 -16.41 -2.80 1.08
CA HIS A 60 -17.61 -2.02 0.88
C HIS A 60 -17.20 -0.55 0.80
N ILE A 61 -17.38 0.07 -0.36
CA ILE A 61 -16.93 1.44 -0.66
C ILE A 61 -18.17 2.33 -0.78
N PHE A 62 -18.15 3.46 -0.10
CA PHE A 62 -19.17 4.48 -0.21
C PHE A 62 -18.53 5.82 -0.56
N SER A 63 -19.13 6.55 -1.49
CA SER A 63 -18.64 7.87 -1.89
C SER A 63 -19.77 8.91 -1.87
N SER A 64 -19.50 10.03 -1.21
CA SER A 64 -20.38 11.18 -1.10
C SER A 64 -19.63 12.43 -1.56
N LEU A 65 -19.50 12.59 -2.88
CA LEU A 65 -18.82 13.76 -3.50
C LEU A 65 -19.74 14.94 -3.77
N PHE A 66 -21.05 14.70 -3.78
CA PHE A 66 -22.06 15.68 -4.16
C PHE A 66 -23.16 15.76 -3.11
N PRO A 67 -23.77 16.94 -2.92
CA PRO A 67 -24.95 17.05 -2.09
C PRO A 67 -26.10 16.27 -2.73
N SER A 68 -26.93 15.62 -1.91
CA SER A 68 -28.14 14.96 -2.39
C SER A 68 -29.05 15.98 -3.09
N GLY A 69 -29.43 15.73 -4.35
CA GLY A 69 -30.28 16.66 -5.09
C GLY A 69 -30.05 16.59 -6.60
N PHE A 70 -30.22 17.73 -7.27
CA PHE A 70 -29.99 17.88 -8.70
C PHE A 70 -28.79 18.81 -8.96
N ILE A 71 -27.87 18.35 -9.79
CA ILE A 71 -26.74 19.12 -10.31
C ILE A 71 -26.92 19.21 -11.82
N GLN A 72 -26.98 20.44 -12.35
CA GLN A 72 -27.20 20.68 -13.78
C GLN A 72 -28.44 19.94 -14.35
N GLY A 73 -29.51 19.86 -13.56
CA GLY A 73 -30.76 19.19 -13.96
C GLY A 73 -30.70 17.65 -13.92
N ARG A 74 -29.61 17.05 -13.46
CA ARG A 74 -29.45 15.59 -13.27
C ARG A 74 -29.41 15.26 -11.80
N ARG A 75 -29.97 14.11 -11.41
CA ARG A 75 -29.93 13.64 -10.03
C ARG A 75 -28.49 13.26 -9.66
N ALA A 76 -27.97 13.83 -8.59
CA ALA A 76 -26.71 13.40 -7.99
C ALA A 76 -26.94 12.11 -7.18
N THR A 77 -26.02 11.17 -7.33
CA THR A 77 -26.03 9.88 -6.65
C THR A 77 -24.78 9.73 -5.80
N ASN A 78 -24.94 9.12 -4.63
CA ASN A 78 -23.84 8.74 -3.75
C ASN A 78 -23.61 7.23 -3.94
N PRO A 79 -22.68 6.83 -4.81
CA PRO A 79 -22.52 5.44 -5.18
C PRO A 79 -21.97 4.62 -4.01
N THR A 80 -22.54 3.42 -3.88
CA THR A 80 -22.05 2.36 -3.01
C THR A 80 -21.60 1.22 -3.89
N VAL A 81 -20.37 0.74 -3.68
CA VAL A 81 -19.77 -0.30 -4.51
C VAL A 81 -19.07 -1.35 -3.67
N ASP A 82 -19.30 -2.61 -4.00
CA ASP A 82 -18.55 -3.74 -3.46
C ASP A 82 -17.40 -4.15 -4.38
N ALA A 83 -16.25 -4.41 -3.77
CA ALA A 83 -15.06 -4.91 -4.46
C ALA A 83 -14.34 -5.94 -3.61
N TYR A 84 -13.36 -6.62 -4.20
CA TYR A 84 -12.47 -7.50 -3.45
C TYR A 84 -11.03 -7.40 -3.97
N ASP A 85 -10.09 -7.75 -3.12
CA ASP A 85 -8.67 -7.84 -3.42
C ASP A 85 -8.20 -9.26 -3.13
N TYR A 86 -7.14 -9.68 -3.81
CA TYR A 86 -6.37 -10.83 -3.35
C TYR A 86 -4.88 -10.55 -3.46
N GLY A 87 -4.10 -11.20 -2.61
CA GLY A 87 -2.65 -11.08 -2.62
C GLY A 87 -1.95 -12.35 -2.15
N LEU A 88 -0.71 -12.50 -2.61
CA LEU A 88 0.19 -13.60 -2.28
C LEU A 88 1.54 -13.03 -1.90
N ILE A 89 2.18 -13.64 -0.90
CA ILE A 89 3.55 -13.33 -0.49
C ILE A 89 4.30 -14.64 -0.36
N PHE A 90 5.50 -14.70 -0.93
CA PHE A 90 6.46 -15.78 -0.77
C PHE A 90 7.73 -15.20 -0.16
N ASP A 91 8.20 -15.79 0.92
CA ASP A 91 9.38 -15.35 1.66
C ASP A 91 10.31 -16.56 1.81
N VAL A 92 11.47 -16.48 1.17
CA VAL A 92 12.46 -17.54 1.04
C VAL A 92 13.61 -17.24 2.00
N PRO A 93 13.66 -17.88 3.18
CA PRO A 93 14.70 -17.64 4.18
C PRO A 93 15.96 -18.46 3.85
N PHE A 94 16.83 -17.93 3.01
CA PHE A 94 17.99 -18.66 2.46
C PHE A 94 18.89 -19.25 3.55
N VAL A 95 19.24 -18.47 4.58
CA VAL A 95 20.12 -18.96 5.67
C VAL A 95 19.46 -20.10 6.45
N GLU A 96 18.16 -20.00 6.70
CA GLU A 96 17.39 -21.05 7.40
C GLU A 96 17.35 -22.34 6.58
N ILE A 97 17.09 -22.23 5.28
CA ILE A 97 17.08 -23.38 4.36
C ILE A 97 18.45 -24.06 4.33
N LEU A 98 19.53 -23.29 4.14
CA LEU A 98 20.88 -23.83 4.08
C LEU A 98 21.30 -24.48 5.41
N SER A 99 20.94 -23.86 6.54
CA SER A 99 21.22 -24.43 7.87
C SER A 99 20.52 -25.78 8.07
N ARG A 100 19.27 -25.92 7.61
CA ARG A 100 18.53 -27.19 7.67
C ARG A 100 19.12 -28.26 6.76
N LEU A 101 19.56 -27.90 5.56
CA LEU A 101 20.22 -28.83 4.62
C LEU A 101 21.58 -29.30 5.13
N GLY A 102 22.36 -28.40 5.73
CA GLY A 102 23.65 -28.72 6.34
C GLY A 102 23.56 -29.39 7.72
N GLN A 103 22.36 -29.49 8.30
CA GLN A 103 22.09 -29.98 9.66
C GLN A 103 22.80 -29.20 10.78
N GLU A 104 23.41 -28.07 10.47
CA GLU A 104 24.10 -27.19 11.41
C GLU A 104 23.68 -25.74 11.19
N PRO A 105 23.50 -24.96 12.27
CA PRO A 105 23.18 -23.54 12.14
C PRO A 105 24.35 -22.78 11.53
N ILE A 106 24.08 -22.03 10.46
CA ILE A 106 25.07 -21.11 9.89
C ILE A 106 25.30 -19.97 10.89
N LYS A 107 26.51 -19.90 11.42
CA LYS A 107 26.93 -18.90 12.40
C LYS A 107 28.14 -18.14 11.90
N VAL A 108 28.15 -16.83 12.14
CA VAL A 108 29.34 -15.98 11.96
C VAL A 108 30.25 -16.08 13.20
N SER A 109 29.65 -16.23 14.38
CA SER A 109 30.35 -16.56 15.62
C SER A 109 29.39 -17.20 16.63
N GLN A 110 29.85 -17.52 17.85
CA GLN A 110 29.12 -18.34 18.83
C GLN A 110 27.63 -17.98 19.00
N TYR A 111 27.33 -16.68 19.06
CA TYR A 111 25.99 -16.12 19.31
C TYR A 111 25.40 -15.38 18.11
N TRP A 112 26.10 -15.32 16.99
CA TRP A 112 25.73 -14.44 15.87
C TRP A 112 25.47 -15.25 14.61
N SER A 113 24.26 -15.10 14.06
CA SER A 113 23.81 -15.78 12.84
C SER A 113 23.42 -14.75 11.77
N PRO A 114 23.78 -14.95 10.50
CA PRO A 114 23.35 -14.06 9.44
C PRO A 114 21.87 -14.28 9.11
N ILE A 115 21.22 -13.25 8.57
CA ILE A 115 19.87 -13.32 8.00
C ILE A 115 19.97 -12.92 6.53
N PHE A 116 19.39 -13.74 5.67
CA PHE A 116 19.17 -13.40 4.27
C PHE A 116 17.85 -14.00 3.80
N ASP A 117 16.87 -13.13 3.56
CA ASP A 117 15.56 -13.52 3.05
C ASP A 117 15.28 -12.81 1.73
N VAL A 118 14.66 -13.53 0.79
CA VAL A 118 14.15 -12.96 -0.46
C VAL A 118 12.64 -13.09 -0.48
N ARG A 119 11.96 -11.99 -0.76
CA ARG A 119 10.50 -11.90 -0.71
C ARG A 119 9.92 -11.52 -2.06
N LEU A 120 8.95 -12.28 -2.53
CA LEU A 120 8.12 -11.94 -3.69
C LEU A 120 6.71 -11.64 -3.21
N GLY A 121 6.16 -10.52 -3.68
CA GLY A 121 4.80 -10.10 -3.36
C GLY A 121 4.00 -9.88 -4.64
N PHE A 122 2.74 -10.27 -4.63
CA PHE A 122 1.79 -10.01 -5.70
C PHE A 122 0.44 -9.63 -5.11
N ALA A 123 -0.23 -8.64 -5.68
CA ALA A 123 -1.57 -8.26 -5.29
C ALA A 123 -2.38 -7.77 -6.48
N LYS A 124 -3.69 -8.04 -6.45
CA LYS A 124 -4.69 -7.35 -7.27
C LYS A 124 -5.71 -6.68 -6.38
N ASN A 125 -6.02 -5.44 -6.70
CA ASN A 125 -6.90 -4.61 -5.88
C ASN A 125 -8.12 -4.13 -6.67
N ASN A 126 -9.21 -3.91 -5.94
CA ASN A 126 -10.48 -3.34 -6.38
C ASN A 126 -11.16 -4.15 -7.50
N LEU A 127 -11.06 -5.47 -7.43
CA LEU A 127 -11.73 -6.36 -8.36
C LEU A 127 -13.24 -6.34 -8.12
N GLY A 128 -13.99 -6.11 -9.18
CA GLY A 128 -15.45 -5.98 -9.13
C GLY A 128 -15.96 -5.42 -10.44
N ASN A 129 -17.11 -5.90 -10.91
CA ASN A 129 -17.71 -5.46 -12.18
C ASN A 129 -18.69 -4.29 -11.97
N GLN A 130 -18.84 -3.82 -10.74
CA GLN A 130 -19.63 -2.65 -10.43
C GLN A 130 -18.94 -1.39 -10.97
N THR A 131 -19.75 -0.41 -11.33
CA THR A 131 -19.32 0.87 -11.89
C THR A 131 -19.81 1.99 -11.00
N VAL A 132 -19.06 3.09 -10.96
CA VAL A 132 -19.37 4.25 -10.15
C VAL A 132 -20.10 5.26 -11.02
N THR A 133 -21.30 5.66 -10.60
CA THR A 133 -22.08 6.72 -11.27
C THR A 133 -22.41 7.78 -10.24
N TYR A 134 -21.99 9.02 -10.50
CA TYR A 134 -22.26 10.17 -9.62
C TYR A 134 -23.41 11.06 -10.09
N LEU A 135 -23.74 11.00 -11.38
CA LEU A 135 -24.81 11.77 -11.99
C LEU A 135 -25.64 10.85 -12.88
N GLU A 136 -26.95 10.88 -12.69
CA GLU A 136 -27.88 10.07 -13.48
C GLU A 136 -27.77 10.38 -15.00
N GLY A 137 -27.76 9.32 -15.81
CA GLY A 137 -27.64 9.42 -17.27
C GLY A 137 -26.29 9.91 -17.78
N VAL A 138 -25.25 9.92 -16.94
CA VAL A 138 -23.84 10.08 -17.36
C VAL A 138 -23.17 8.71 -17.43
N SER A 139 -22.18 8.56 -18.31
CA SER A 139 -21.37 7.34 -18.40
C SER A 139 -20.75 6.99 -17.05
N SER A 140 -20.81 5.70 -16.69
CA SER A 140 -20.28 5.20 -15.43
C SER A 140 -18.78 4.98 -15.50
N ASP A 141 -18.08 5.32 -14.41
CA ASP A 141 -16.65 5.11 -14.27
C ASP A 141 -16.34 3.69 -13.75
N PRO A 142 -15.27 3.05 -14.26
CA PRO A 142 -14.81 1.79 -13.72
C PRO A 142 -14.15 1.98 -12.36
N LEU A 143 -14.18 0.93 -11.54
CA LEU A 143 -13.35 0.87 -10.34
C LEU A 143 -11.86 0.93 -10.73
N PRO A 144 -11.01 1.62 -9.96
CA PRO A 144 -9.59 1.69 -10.24
C PRO A 144 -8.94 0.36 -9.84
N ARG A 145 -8.96 -0.62 -10.77
CA ARG A 145 -8.30 -1.92 -10.60
C ARG A 145 -6.79 -1.75 -10.67
N TYR A 146 -6.07 -2.41 -9.78
CA TYR A 146 -4.61 -2.40 -9.80
C TYR A 146 -4.05 -3.82 -9.82
N ALA A 147 -2.91 -3.98 -10.49
CA ALA A 147 -1.99 -5.10 -10.27
C ALA A 147 -0.69 -4.56 -9.68
N ARG A 148 -0.14 -5.30 -8.72
CA ARG A 148 1.14 -4.99 -8.08
C ARG A 148 1.98 -6.24 -7.98
N ILE A 149 3.25 -6.11 -8.30
CA ILE A 149 4.23 -7.18 -8.10
C ILE A 149 5.54 -6.57 -7.61
N GLY A 150 6.18 -7.23 -6.66
CA GLY A 150 7.39 -6.70 -6.03
C GLY A 150 8.34 -7.77 -5.55
N LEU A 151 9.58 -7.35 -5.38
CA LEU A 151 10.69 -8.12 -4.85
C LEU A 151 11.29 -7.37 -3.67
N GLY A 152 11.61 -8.10 -2.62
CA GLY A 152 12.25 -7.59 -1.42
C GLY A 152 13.40 -8.47 -0.99
N PHE A 153 14.36 -7.83 -0.32
CA PHE A 153 15.51 -8.48 0.30
C PHE A 153 15.57 -8.03 1.75
N ASN A 154 15.92 -8.95 2.64
CA ASN A 154 16.20 -8.69 4.03
C ASN A 154 17.57 -9.26 4.35
N LEU A 155 18.49 -8.38 4.77
CA LEU A 155 19.85 -8.72 5.16
C LEU A 155 20.05 -8.28 6.60
N GLY A 156 20.60 -9.15 7.45
CA GLY A 156 20.79 -8.77 8.84
C GLY A 156 21.65 -9.73 9.62
N ILE A 157 21.74 -9.47 10.91
CA ILE A 157 22.41 -10.36 11.86
C ILE A 157 21.43 -10.58 13.02
N LEU A 158 21.33 -11.82 13.47
CA LEU A 158 20.62 -12.22 14.67
C LEU A 158 21.63 -12.52 15.78
N TYR A 159 21.42 -11.92 16.95
CA TYR A 159 22.05 -12.34 18.19
C TYR A 159 21.14 -13.33 18.91
N THR A 160 21.67 -14.51 19.23
CA THR A 160 20.96 -15.53 20.00
C THR A 160 21.81 -16.00 21.16
N SER A 161 21.33 -15.77 22.38
CA SER A 161 21.84 -16.29 23.64
C SER A 161 20.70 -16.96 24.41
N ASP A 162 21.02 -17.74 25.44
CA ASP A 162 20.03 -18.53 26.21
C ASP A 162 18.90 -17.68 26.82
N LYS A 163 19.16 -16.39 27.05
CA LYS A 163 18.20 -15.45 27.68
C LYS A 163 17.60 -14.42 26.73
N VAL A 164 18.27 -14.16 25.60
CA VAL A 164 17.95 -13.02 24.74
C VAL A 164 18.15 -13.39 23.28
N GLU A 165 17.13 -13.13 22.48
CA GLU A 165 17.20 -13.13 21.04
C GLU A 165 16.85 -11.73 20.52
N PHE A 166 17.76 -11.10 19.78
CA PHE A 166 17.50 -9.81 19.17
C PHE A 166 18.28 -9.61 17.87
N GLN A 167 17.75 -8.73 17.03
CA GLN A 167 18.35 -8.38 15.75
C GLN A 167 19.00 -7.00 15.88
N PRO A 168 20.33 -6.90 16.10
CA PRO A 168 21.00 -5.60 16.24
C PRO A 168 20.86 -4.70 15.02
N VAL A 169 20.90 -5.28 13.82
CA VAL A 169 20.88 -4.56 12.57
C VAL A 169 20.22 -5.42 11.50
N ALA A 170 19.33 -4.80 10.74
CA ALA A 170 18.91 -5.34 9.46
C ALA A 170 18.67 -4.23 8.45
N PHE A 171 19.04 -4.53 7.21
CA PHE A 171 18.75 -3.75 6.04
C PHE A 171 17.71 -4.47 5.19
N LYS A 172 16.63 -3.79 4.88
CA LYS A 172 15.62 -4.24 3.94
C LYS A 172 15.65 -3.35 2.72
N TRP A 173 15.51 -3.95 1.55
CA TRP A 173 15.35 -3.23 0.30
C TRP A 173 14.20 -3.84 -0.48
N THR A 174 13.36 -3.02 -1.09
CA THR A 174 12.20 -3.45 -1.87
C THR A 174 12.06 -2.66 -3.15
N THR A 175 11.53 -3.32 -4.16
CA THR A 175 11.17 -2.72 -5.45
C THR A 175 9.83 -3.31 -5.89
N GLU A 176 8.93 -2.46 -6.36
CA GLU A 176 7.56 -2.80 -6.75
C GLU A 176 7.23 -2.10 -8.07
N ALA A 177 6.53 -2.81 -8.95
CA ALA A 177 5.86 -2.25 -10.11
C ALA A 177 4.34 -2.37 -9.92
N ASN A 178 3.63 -1.33 -10.34
CA ASN A 178 2.19 -1.20 -10.18
C ASN A 178 1.57 -0.68 -11.48
N ASP A 179 0.44 -1.24 -11.89
CA ASP A 179 -0.30 -0.83 -13.06
C ASP A 179 -1.79 -0.65 -12.74
N ILE A 180 -2.41 0.35 -13.36
CA ILE A 180 -3.85 0.54 -13.37
C ILE A 180 -4.42 -0.33 -14.48
N LEU A 181 -5.15 -1.38 -14.11
CA LEU A 181 -5.73 -2.34 -15.06
C LEU A 181 -6.99 -1.81 -15.76
N VAL A 182 -7.04 -0.52 -16.08
CA VAL A 182 -8.16 0.15 -16.75
C VAL A 182 -7.62 0.92 -17.94
N ARG A 183 -8.06 0.55 -19.15
CA ARG A 183 -7.82 1.33 -20.36
C ARG A 183 -9.06 2.15 -20.69
N ARG A 184 -8.87 3.43 -21.01
CA ARG A 184 -9.93 4.35 -21.42
C ARG A 184 -9.70 4.73 -22.87
N TYR A 185 -10.75 4.63 -23.68
CA TYR A 185 -10.75 4.97 -25.09
C TYR A 185 -11.61 6.22 -25.29
N PRO A 186 -11.09 7.29 -25.91
CA PRO A 186 -11.86 8.49 -26.17
C PRO A 186 -12.97 8.21 -27.20
N PRO A 187 -14.03 9.05 -27.24
CA PRO A 187 -15.03 8.95 -28.28
C PRO A 187 -14.40 9.14 -29.66
N VAL A 188 -14.85 8.36 -30.63
CA VAL A 188 -14.43 8.48 -32.03
C VAL A 188 -15.31 9.53 -32.68
N ILE A 189 -14.72 10.64 -33.10
CA ILE A 189 -15.41 11.78 -33.69
C ILE A 189 -15.02 11.88 -35.17
N ASP A 190 -16.00 11.96 -36.06
CA ASP A 190 -15.77 12.29 -37.45
C ASP A 190 -15.28 13.74 -37.57
N SER A 191 -14.05 13.93 -38.05
CA SER A 191 -13.42 15.24 -38.15
C SER A 191 -14.17 16.19 -39.09
N SER A 192 -14.91 15.65 -40.07
CA SER A 192 -15.61 16.43 -41.09
C SER A 192 -17.01 16.87 -40.65
N THR A 193 -17.74 16.02 -39.92
CA THR A 193 -19.11 16.29 -39.48
C THR A 193 -19.22 16.65 -38.00
N GLN A 194 -18.12 16.49 -37.24
CA GLN A 194 -18.08 16.57 -35.77
C GLN A 194 -19.08 15.63 -35.08
N ALA A 195 -19.59 14.62 -35.80
CA ALA A 195 -20.49 13.61 -35.24
C ALA A 195 -19.70 12.57 -34.44
N VAL A 196 -20.23 12.19 -33.28
CA VAL A 196 -19.71 11.08 -32.48
C VAL A 196 -20.12 9.77 -33.14
N LEU A 197 -19.14 9.03 -33.68
CA LEU A 197 -19.33 7.72 -34.31
C LEU A 197 -19.38 6.59 -33.27
N MET A 198 -18.66 6.77 -32.17
CA MET A 198 -18.64 5.84 -31.04
C MET A 198 -18.34 6.62 -29.76
N ASP A 199 -19.13 6.39 -28.72
CA ASP A 199 -18.88 6.99 -27.41
C ASP A 199 -17.59 6.45 -26.80
N GLY A 200 -16.98 7.24 -25.92
CA GLY A 200 -15.82 6.79 -25.16
C GLY A 200 -16.21 5.60 -24.28
N TYR A 201 -15.33 4.60 -24.22
CA TYR A 201 -15.55 3.39 -23.45
C TYR A 201 -14.28 3.00 -22.68
N TRP A 202 -14.39 2.01 -21.81
CA TRP A 202 -13.26 1.52 -21.04
C TRP A 202 -13.28 -0.01 -20.99
N GLU A 203 -12.11 -0.59 -20.74
CA GLU A 203 -11.98 -2.04 -20.54
C GLU A 203 -10.98 -2.34 -19.43
N TYR A 204 -11.17 -3.48 -18.78
CA TYR A 204 -10.23 -3.97 -17.79
C TYR A 204 -9.14 -4.80 -18.44
N GLN A 205 -7.89 -4.53 -18.07
CA GLN A 205 -6.76 -5.36 -18.44
C GLN A 205 -6.76 -6.69 -17.65
N THR A 206 -6.25 -7.75 -18.27
CA THR A 206 -6.08 -9.06 -17.62
C THR A 206 -4.65 -9.25 -17.12
N GLY A 207 -4.37 -10.31 -16.35
CA GLY A 207 -3.00 -10.62 -15.92
C GLY A 207 -2.35 -9.51 -15.09
N LEU A 208 -1.09 -9.19 -15.39
CA LEU A 208 -0.35 -8.08 -14.73
C LEU A 208 -0.52 -6.74 -15.46
N GLY A 209 -1.42 -6.67 -16.45
CA GLY A 209 -1.54 -5.51 -17.32
C GLY A 209 -0.26 -5.26 -18.10
N ASP A 210 0.25 -4.04 -18.02
CA ASP A 210 1.44 -3.59 -18.74
C ASP A 210 2.76 -3.82 -17.96
N ILE A 211 2.71 -4.47 -16.78
CA ILE A 211 3.90 -4.73 -15.96
C ILE A 211 4.79 -5.81 -16.58
N ASN A 212 6.05 -5.45 -16.84
CA ASN A 212 7.14 -6.37 -17.12
C ASN A 212 7.96 -6.63 -15.85
N PHE A 213 7.73 -7.78 -15.22
CA PHE A 213 8.40 -8.15 -13.97
C PHE A 213 9.93 -8.11 -14.07
N PHE A 214 10.51 -8.63 -15.15
CA PHE A 214 11.97 -8.70 -15.23
C PHE A 214 12.58 -7.30 -15.42
N ASP A 215 12.07 -6.51 -16.36
CA ASP A 215 12.62 -5.19 -16.65
C ASP A 215 12.37 -4.22 -15.49
N GLU A 216 11.18 -4.23 -14.90
CA GLU A 216 10.79 -3.21 -13.93
C GLU A 216 11.14 -3.58 -12.49
N VAL A 217 11.00 -4.85 -12.12
CA VAL A 217 11.25 -5.31 -10.75
C VAL A 217 12.69 -5.78 -10.59
N ILE A 218 13.24 -6.57 -11.52
CA ILE A 218 14.61 -7.10 -11.40
C ILE A 218 15.65 -6.09 -11.87
N LEU A 219 15.53 -5.58 -13.10
CA LEU A 219 16.48 -4.63 -13.67
C LEU A 219 16.22 -3.19 -13.20
N GLY A 220 14.99 -2.88 -12.82
CA GLY A 220 14.62 -1.54 -12.33
C GLY A 220 14.54 -0.49 -13.43
N HIS A 221 14.24 -0.88 -14.68
CA HIS A 221 13.85 0.03 -15.75
C HIS A 221 12.45 0.61 -15.51
N THR A 222 12.17 1.76 -16.08
CA THR A 222 10.85 2.41 -15.97
C THR A 222 10.07 2.15 -17.26
N ASN A 223 8.79 1.86 -17.13
CA ASN A 223 7.86 1.67 -18.25
C ASN A 223 6.86 2.83 -18.26
N ALA A 224 6.44 3.25 -19.45
CA ALA A 224 5.56 4.40 -19.62
C ALA A 224 4.19 4.21 -18.97
N GLN A 225 3.68 2.97 -18.93
CA GLN A 225 2.33 2.67 -18.46
C GLN A 225 2.26 2.29 -16.98
N THR A 226 3.39 2.22 -16.27
CA THR A 226 3.46 1.68 -14.92
C THR A 226 4.06 2.67 -13.93
N VAL A 227 3.71 2.46 -12.66
CA VAL A 227 4.28 3.18 -11.52
C VAL A 227 5.28 2.27 -10.84
N LYS A 228 6.49 2.78 -10.64
CA LYS A 228 7.56 2.06 -9.96
C LYS A 228 7.83 2.66 -8.60
N LYS A 229 8.06 1.79 -7.62
CA LYS A 229 8.39 2.17 -6.25
C LYS A 229 9.63 1.43 -5.79
N LYS A 230 10.53 2.13 -5.12
CA LYS A 230 11.69 1.56 -4.45
C LYS A 230 11.69 2.03 -3.00
N GLY A 231 12.08 1.14 -2.09
CA GLY A 231 12.15 1.44 -0.67
C GLY A 231 13.33 0.75 -0.01
N TRP A 232 13.83 1.35 1.06
CA TRP A 232 14.78 0.72 1.95
C TRP A 232 14.46 1.04 3.40
N GLU A 233 14.82 0.14 4.29
CA GLU A 233 14.71 0.31 5.74
C GLU A 233 15.99 -0.20 6.40
N LEU A 234 16.58 0.61 7.28
CA LEU A 234 17.64 0.20 8.18
C LEU A 234 17.06 0.14 9.60
N ASN A 235 17.05 -1.04 10.19
CA ASN A 235 16.53 -1.28 11.52
C ASN A 235 17.70 -1.50 12.50
N PHE A 236 17.62 -0.87 13.68
CA PHE A 236 18.60 -0.99 14.75
C PHE A 236 17.93 -1.54 16.02
N CYS A 237 18.44 -2.70 16.48
CA CYS A 237 18.04 -3.39 17.71
C CYS A 237 16.52 -3.64 17.85
N GLY A 238 15.76 -3.64 16.74
CA GLY A 238 14.30 -3.70 16.79
C GLY A 238 13.64 -2.48 17.45
N LEU A 239 14.38 -1.38 17.65
CA LEU A 239 13.96 -0.18 18.37
C LEU A 239 13.81 1.02 17.45
N LEU A 240 14.84 1.32 16.65
CA LEU A 240 14.85 2.44 15.72
C LEU A 240 14.82 1.89 14.29
N SER A 241 14.09 2.56 13.41
CA SER A 241 14.15 2.32 11.98
C SER A 241 14.35 3.63 11.25
N LEU A 242 15.23 3.63 10.26
CA LEU A 242 15.37 4.69 9.27
C LEU A 242 14.88 4.15 7.94
N ARG A 243 14.11 4.95 7.20
CA ARG A 243 13.48 4.52 5.95
C ARG A 243 13.67 5.57 4.88
N GLY A 244 13.83 5.12 3.66
CA GLY A 244 13.80 5.96 2.48
C GLY A 244 13.06 5.26 1.35
N GLY A 245 12.41 6.03 0.50
CA GLY A 245 11.68 5.50 -0.63
C GLY A 245 11.61 6.49 -1.78
N ARG A 246 11.26 5.98 -2.95
CA ARG A 246 11.06 6.76 -4.17
C ARG A 246 9.93 6.16 -4.98
N LEU A 247 9.07 7.03 -5.49
CA LEU A 247 8.06 6.71 -6.49
C LEU A 247 8.44 7.40 -7.79
N ASP A 248 8.49 6.63 -8.87
CA ASP A 248 8.75 7.11 -10.22
C ASP A 248 7.59 6.70 -11.13
N GLU A 249 7.05 7.68 -11.83
CA GLU A 249 6.08 7.51 -12.89
C GLU A 249 6.60 8.20 -14.17
N ASP A 250 6.15 7.71 -15.32
CA ASP A 250 6.55 8.28 -16.62
C ASP A 250 5.98 9.69 -16.81
N PRO A 251 6.73 10.62 -17.44
CA PRO A 251 6.25 11.98 -17.69
C PRO A 251 4.99 12.06 -18.53
N ASN A 252 4.74 11.08 -19.40
CA ASN A 252 3.57 11.06 -20.26
C ASN A 252 2.35 10.42 -19.58
N HIS A 253 2.51 9.86 -18.37
CA HIS A 253 1.47 9.15 -17.64
C HIS A 253 1.42 9.60 -16.19
N GLY A 254 0.99 10.84 -15.92
CA GLY A 254 0.82 11.37 -14.56
C GLY A 254 2.05 12.10 -13.99
N ASN A 255 3.27 11.80 -14.47
CA ASN A 255 4.53 12.47 -14.12
C ASN A 255 4.77 12.61 -12.60
N ARG A 256 4.24 11.71 -11.77
CA ARG A 256 4.46 11.78 -10.33
C ARG A 256 5.84 11.26 -9.98
N ARG A 257 6.65 12.12 -9.38
CA ARG A 257 7.99 11.77 -8.88
C ARG A 257 8.19 12.38 -7.51
N PHE A 258 8.39 11.51 -6.53
CA PHE A 258 8.65 11.96 -5.17
C PHE A 258 9.47 10.94 -4.40
N SER A 259 10.22 11.45 -3.43
CA SER A 259 11.00 10.67 -2.50
C SER A 259 10.42 10.83 -1.09
N THR A 260 10.44 9.75 -0.33
CA THR A 260 10.05 9.76 1.07
C THR A 260 11.25 9.44 1.94
N SER A 261 11.34 10.09 3.09
CA SER A 261 12.30 9.76 4.13
C SER A 261 11.59 9.75 5.46
N GLY A 262 11.96 8.84 6.34
CA GLY A 262 11.28 8.73 7.61
C GLY A 262 12.08 7.96 8.64
N TRP A 263 11.57 7.99 9.85
CA TRP A 263 12.09 7.22 10.97
C TRP A 263 10.94 6.65 11.77
N GLY A 264 11.20 5.58 12.51
CA GLY A 264 10.21 4.96 13.36
C GLY A 264 10.82 4.40 14.62
N PHE A 265 10.05 4.44 15.69
CA PHE A 265 10.42 3.97 17.01
C PHE A 265 9.47 2.85 17.45
N ARG A 266 10.01 1.83 18.12
CA ARG A 266 9.25 0.66 18.58
C ARG A 266 9.63 0.27 20.00
N THR A 267 8.65 0.14 20.89
CA THR A 267 8.90 -0.17 22.31
C THR A 267 9.34 -1.61 22.51
N SER A 268 8.92 -2.58 21.69
CA SER A 268 9.35 -3.98 21.81
C SER A 268 10.88 -4.14 21.75
N GLY A 269 11.58 -3.19 21.11
CA GLY A 269 13.03 -3.19 21.07
C GLY A 269 13.66 -3.07 22.46
N ILE A 270 13.07 -2.27 23.35
CA ILE A 270 13.58 -2.02 24.72
C ILE A 270 13.43 -3.26 25.61
N THR A 271 12.34 -4.00 25.44
CA THR A 271 11.89 -5.07 26.33
C THR A 271 12.82 -6.27 26.27
N ARG A 272 13.41 -6.50 25.09
CA ARG A 272 14.45 -7.50 24.86
C ARG A 272 15.72 -7.24 25.67
N TRP A 273 15.94 -6.01 26.15
CA TRP A 273 17.10 -5.65 26.98
C TRP A 273 16.81 -5.65 28.49
N LEU A 274 15.58 -5.31 28.90
CA LEU A 274 15.27 -5.03 30.31
C LEU A 274 14.87 -6.25 31.14
N GLY A 275 14.64 -7.42 30.54
CA GLY A 275 14.24 -8.63 31.28
C GLY A 275 12.81 -8.53 31.85
N SER A 276 12.18 -9.69 32.06
CA SER A 276 10.73 -9.78 32.31
C SER A 276 10.29 -9.68 33.77
N GLU A 277 11.18 -9.31 34.71
CA GLU A 277 10.92 -9.57 36.14
C GLU A 277 9.98 -8.54 36.81
N ASN A 278 9.65 -7.43 36.16
CA ASN A 278 8.79 -6.39 36.72
C ASN A 278 7.48 -6.21 35.92
N VAL A 279 6.46 -5.61 36.53
CA VAL A 279 5.16 -5.27 35.87
C VAL A 279 5.36 -4.48 34.58
N LEU A 280 6.35 -3.58 34.55
CA LEU A 280 6.74 -2.86 33.34
C LEU A 280 7.23 -3.82 32.24
N GLY A 281 8.02 -4.83 32.60
CA GLY A 281 8.46 -5.89 31.69
C GLY A 281 7.30 -6.76 31.19
N PHE A 282 6.32 -7.06 32.05
CA PHE A 282 5.10 -7.75 31.63
C PHE A 282 4.29 -6.93 30.61
N ILE A 283 3.99 -5.66 30.90
CA ILE A 283 3.23 -4.78 30.00
C ILE A 283 3.96 -4.64 28.67
N LEU A 284 5.26 -4.37 28.72
CA LEU A 284 6.06 -4.16 27.53
C LEU A 284 6.23 -5.43 26.68
N ASN A 285 6.13 -6.63 27.27
CA ASN A 285 6.16 -7.90 26.51
C ASN A 285 4.82 -8.23 25.81
N HIS A 286 3.70 -7.64 26.24
CA HIS A 286 2.37 -7.88 25.65
C HIS A 286 1.84 -6.70 24.85
N VAL A 287 2.42 -5.52 25.01
CA VAL A 287 2.03 -4.31 24.30
C VAL A 287 3.24 -3.68 23.63
N ASP A 288 3.16 -3.56 22.32
CA ASP A 288 4.16 -2.92 21.51
C ASP A 288 3.58 -1.65 20.88
N ILE A 289 4.17 -0.52 21.23
CA ILE A 289 3.81 0.79 20.72
C ILE A 289 4.83 1.17 19.67
N ARG A 290 4.33 1.54 18.49
CA ARG A 290 5.13 1.98 17.37
C ARG A 290 4.70 3.37 16.95
N TYR A 291 5.68 4.24 16.79
CA TYR A 291 5.52 5.55 16.18
C TYR A 291 6.33 5.59 14.88
N ASP A 292 5.74 6.09 13.81
CA ASP A 292 6.41 6.31 12.54
C ASP A 292 6.17 7.73 12.07
N HIS A 293 7.23 8.36 11.59
CA HIS A 293 7.22 9.66 10.96
C HIS A 293 7.82 9.55 9.55
N SER A 294 7.23 10.23 8.57
CA SER A 294 7.82 10.37 7.25
C SER A 294 7.47 11.70 6.59
N ASP A 295 8.42 12.22 5.85
CA ASP A 295 8.28 13.40 5.01
C ASP A 295 8.28 12.99 3.53
N LEU A 296 7.47 13.68 2.73
CA LEU A 296 7.46 13.58 1.28
C LEU A 296 8.12 14.80 0.66
N THR A 297 9.06 14.54 -0.24
CA THR A 297 9.81 15.55 -1.00
C THR A 297 9.63 15.29 -2.48
N THR A 298 9.54 16.35 -3.26
CA THR A 298 9.35 16.29 -4.71
C THR A 298 10.50 16.98 -5.41
N ASP A 299 10.80 16.58 -6.64
CA ASP A 299 11.84 17.21 -7.44
C ASP A 299 11.39 18.61 -7.94
N GLU A 300 10.08 18.89 -7.94
CA GLU A 300 9.49 20.16 -8.35
C GLU A 300 9.35 21.13 -7.16
N GLU A 301 9.87 22.36 -7.32
CA GLU A 301 9.99 23.39 -6.26
C GLU A 301 8.64 23.83 -5.66
N ASN A 302 7.54 23.70 -6.40
CA ASN A 302 6.19 24.13 -5.97
C ASN A 302 5.15 23.01 -6.03
N HIS A 303 5.56 21.74 -5.96
CA HIS A 303 4.61 20.64 -5.99
C HIS A 303 3.69 20.70 -4.76
N PRO A 304 2.36 20.58 -4.90
CA PRO A 304 1.42 20.72 -3.79
C PRO A 304 1.60 19.68 -2.68
N LEU A 305 2.25 18.55 -2.99
CA LEU A 305 2.58 17.51 -2.02
C LEU A 305 3.94 17.70 -1.33
N SER A 306 4.79 18.63 -1.79
CA SER A 306 6.12 18.81 -1.20
C SER A 306 6.03 19.27 0.25
N GLY A 307 6.79 18.64 1.14
CA GLY A 307 6.75 18.91 2.57
C GLY A 307 5.57 18.29 3.31
N THR A 308 4.77 17.45 2.64
CA THR A 308 3.69 16.69 3.30
C THR A 308 4.30 15.73 4.32
N LYS A 309 3.74 15.73 5.52
CA LYS A 309 4.18 14.88 6.64
C LYS A 309 3.14 13.82 6.95
N PHE A 310 3.62 12.64 7.31
CA PHE A 310 2.80 11.53 7.73
C PHE A 310 3.28 11.01 9.08
N ASP A 311 2.35 10.94 10.02
CA ASP A 311 2.57 10.43 11.37
C ASP A 311 1.65 9.24 11.61
N SER A 312 2.18 8.19 12.24
CA SER A 312 1.41 7.00 12.58
C SER A 312 1.74 6.57 14.00
N VAL A 313 0.71 6.25 14.77
CA VAL A 313 0.82 5.55 16.06
C VAL A 313 0.10 4.23 15.92
N GLN A 314 0.81 3.14 16.23
CA GLN A 314 0.27 1.78 16.21
C GLN A 314 0.43 1.18 17.60
N ILE A 315 -0.64 0.55 18.09
CA ILE A 315 -0.64 -0.20 19.35
C ILE A 315 -0.91 -1.65 18.98
N ILE A 316 0.06 -2.51 19.24
CA ILE A 316 0.01 -3.93 18.92
C ILE A 316 -0.09 -4.69 20.23
N ILE A 317 -1.14 -5.49 20.38
CA ILE A 317 -1.30 -6.41 21.50
C ILE A 317 -0.74 -7.76 21.04
N LEU A 318 0.31 -8.21 21.71
CA LEU A 318 0.97 -9.48 21.46
C LEU A 318 0.34 -10.54 22.36
N ASN A 319 0.03 -11.70 21.77
CA ASN A 319 -0.40 -12.91 22.47
C ASN A 319 0.76 -13.86 22.69
#